data_AF-A0A7Y2SJ56-F1
#
_entry.id   AF-A0A7Y2SJ56-F1
#
_cell.length_a   1.000
_cell.length_b   1.000
_cell.length_c   1.000
_cell.angle_alpha   90.00
_cell.angle_beta   90.00
_cell.angle_gamma   90.00
#
_symmetry.space_group_name_H-M   'P 1'
#
loop_
_entity.id
_entity.type
_entity.pdbx_description
1 polymer ?
#
loop_
_entity_poly.entity_id
_entity_poly.type
_entity_poly.pdbx_seq_one_letter_code
_entity_poly.pdbx_strand_id
1 'polypeptide(L)'
;METISRYRQIITRVLSDLAEASARDDVEVLPLFDVAHDNYLLIDAGWRGVRRIHHIIAHLESVAEFPELFYVRSIPPETAAEGLTNRLPGA
;
A
#
# COMPACT_ATOMS: atom_id res chain seq x y z
N MET A 1 10.10 -14.54 -17.77
CA MET A 1 10.22 -15.10 -16.40
C MET A 1 11.28 -14.37 -15.59
N GLU A 2 12.56 -14.34 -16.02
CA GLU A 2 13.65 -13.57 -15.36
C GLU A 2 13.29 -12.11 -15.08
N THR A 3 12.68 -11.44 -16.06
CA THR A 3 12.34 -10.02 -15.99
C THR A 3 11.28 -9.71 -14.92
N ILE A 4 10.23 -10.53 -14.80
CA ILE A 4 9.16 -10.35 -13.80
C ILE A 4 9.75 -10.55 -12.39
N SER A 5 10.53 -11.61 -12.18
CA SER A 5 11.22 -11.85 -10.91
C SER A 5 12.10 -10.67 -10.50
N ARG A 6 12.78 -10.05 -11.47
CA ARG A 6 13.59 -8.85 -11.23
C ARG A 6 12.74 -7.63 -10.85
N TYR A 7 11.61 -7.39 -11.52
CA TYR A 7 10.71 -6.29 -11.14
C TYR A 7 10.14 -6.47 -9.73
N ARG A 8 9.67 -7.68 -9.39
CA ARG A 8 9.19 -7.99 -8.04
C ARG A 8 10.24 -7.71 -6.96
N GLN A 9 11.50 -8.07 -7.20
CA GLN A 9 12.61 -7.76 -6.29
C GLN A 9 12.84 -6.26 -6.15
N ILE A 10 12.84 -5.52 -7.27
CA ILE A 10 13.01 -4.06 -7.27
C ILE A 10 11.87 -3.40 -6.48
N ILE A 11 10.62 -3.77 -6.75
CA ILE A 11 9.43 -3.22 -6.08
C ILE A 11 9.50 -3.48 -4.58
N THR A 12 9.72 -4.73 -4.17
CA THR A 12 9.82 -5.13 -2.76
C THR A 12 10.90 -4.31 -2.04
N ARG A 13 12.07 -4.15 -2.67
CA ARG A 13 13.17 -3.37 -2.11
C ARG A 13 12.80 -1.90 -1.96
N VAL A 14 12.31 -1.27 -3.02
CA VAL A 14 11.95 0.15 -3.01
C VAL A 14 10.89 0.44 -1.95
N LEU A 15 9.84 -0.40 -1.85
CA LEU A 15 8.80 -0.20 -0.84
C LEU A 15 9.30 -0.43 0.59
N SER A 16 10.23 -1.36 0.80
CA SER A 16 10.87 -1.58 2.10
C SER A 16 11.75 -0.40 2.51
N ASP A 17 12.58 0.09 1.59
CA ASP A 17 13.46 1.25 1.80
C ASP A 17 12.63 2.50 2.12
N LEU A 18 11.49 2.69 1.41
CA LEU A 18 10.56 3.79 1.66
C LEU A 18 9.86 3.68 3.02
N ALA A 19 9.48 2.47 3.43
CA ALA A 19 8.88 2.22 4.72
C ALA A 19 9.83 2.59 5.87
N GLU A 20 11.08 2.12 5.79
CA GLU A 20 12.12 2.43 6.77
C GLU A 20 12.41 3.93 6.85
N ALA A 21 12.56 4.59 5.70
CA ALA A 21 12.81 6.03 5.63
C ALA A 21 11.63 6.89 6.12
N SER A 22 10.41 6.35 6.11
CA SER A 22 9.18 7.07 6.46
C SER A 22 8.63 6.74 7.85
N ALA A 23 9.33 5.92 8.63
CA ALA A 23 8.95 5.54 9.98
C ALA A 23 8.80 6.76 10.91
N ARG A 24 7.73 6.78 11.72
CA ARG A 24 7.42 7.84 12.69
C ARG A 24 6.91 7.21 13.98
N ASP A 25 7.05 7.91 15.10
CA ASP A 25 6.77 7.35 16.44
C ASP A 25 5.33 6.84 16.61
N ASP A 26 4.34 7.57 16.08
CA ASP A 26 2.91 7.29 16.30
C ASP A 26 2.21 6.59 15.12
N VAL A 27 2.90 6.50 13.98
CA VAL A 27 2.37 5.97 12.73
C VAL A 27 3.45 5.14 12.04
N GLU A 28 3.18 3.85 11.91
CA GLU A 28 4.04 2.93 11.18
C GLU A 28 3.76 3.06 9.68
N VAL A 29 4.83 2.99 8.88
CA VAL A 29 4.71 2.80 7.44
C VAL A 29 5.04 1.35 7.15
N LEU A 30 4.05 0.59 6.69
CA LEU A 30 4.11 -0.85 6.54
C LEU A 30 4.12 -1.25 5.07
N PRO A 31 5.14 -1.95 4.59
CA PRO A 31 5.11 -2.58 3.29
C PRO A 31 4.35 -3.93 3.38
N LEU A 32 3.43 -4.17 2.44
CA LEU A 32 2.67 -5.42 2.34
C LEU A 32 2.85 -6.03 0.95
N PHE A 33 3.25 -7.30 0.89
CA PHE A 33 3.58 -7.98 -0.36
C PHE A 33 2.75 -9.24 -0.53
N ASP A 34 1.85 -9.22 -1.49
CA ASP A 34 1.17 -10.41 -2.00
C ASP A 34 1.77 -10.79 -3.36
N VAL A 35 2.87 -11.53 -3.28
CA VAL A 35 3.64 -11.97 -4.45
C VAL A 35 2.86 -12.98 -5.30
N ALA A 36 1.89 -13.69 -4.71
CA ALA A 36 1.08 -14.68 -5.43
C ALA A 36 0.12 -14.00 -6.42
N HIS A 37 -0.40 -12.83 -6.06
CA HIS A 37 -1.33 -12.05 -6.89
C HIS A 37 -0.72 -10.76 -7.45
N ASP A 38 0.59 -10.58 -7.32
CA ASP A 38 1.32 -9.37 -7.74
C ASP A 38 0.76 -8.06 -7.20
N ASN A 39 0.30 -8.06 -5.95
CA ASN A 39 -0.13 -6.84 -5.25
C ASN A 39 0.93 -6.41 -4.23
N TYR A 40 1.40 -5.17 -4.35
CA TYR A 40 2.43 -4.60 -3.49
C TYR A 40 1.94 -3.26 -2.95
N LEU A 41 1.77 -3.17 -1.64
CA LEU A 41 1.22 -1.98 -0.98
C LEU A 41 2.25 -1.36 -0.05
N LEU A 42 2.15 -0.04 0.11
CA LEU A 42 2.75 0.71 1.19
C LEU A 42 1.62 1.43 1.92
N ILE A 43 1.46 1.15 3.21
CA ILE A 43 0.39 1.74 4.01
C ILE A 43 0.96 2.55 5.16
N ASP A 44 0.28 3.62 5.53
CA ASP A 44 0.42 4.24 6.84
C ASP A 44 -0.62 3.58 7.77
N ALA A 45 -0.20 3.20 8.97
CA ALA A 45 -1.06 2.55 9.94
C ALA A 45 -0.63 2.93 11.35
N GLY A 46 -1.58 3.43 12.15
CA GLY A 46 -1.25 3.86 13.50
C GLY A 46 -2.36 4.63 14.17
N TRP A 47 -1.99 5.45 15.14
CA TRP A 47 -2.91 6.26 15.91
C TRP A 47 -2.32 7.63 16.13
N ARG A 48 -3.08 8.69 15.87
CA ARG A 48 -2.73 10.04 16.30
C ARG A 48 -3.70 10.46 17.39
N GLY A 49 -3.29 10.25 18.65
CA GLY A 49 -4.21 10.34 19.79
C GLY A 49 -5.34 9.32 19.66
N VAL A 50 -6.59 9.77 19.64
CA VAL A 50 -7.78 8.91 19.48
C VAL A 50 -8.15 8.63 18.01
N ARG A 51 -7.46 9.27 17.05
CA ARG A 51 -7.78 9.13 15.62
C ARG A 51 -7.00 7.96 15.03
N ARG A 52 -7.73 6.97 14.48
CA ARG A 52 -7.13 5.91 13.66
C ARG A 52 -6.52 6.50 12.39
N ILE A 53 -5.29 6.13 12.11
CA ILE A 53 -4.56 6.45 10.89
C ILE A 53 -4.42 5.14 10.10
N HIS A 54 -4.91 5.15 8.86
CA HIS A 54 -4.93 3.99 7.97
C HIS A 54 -5.09 4.45 6.50
N HIS A 55 -3.99 4.66 5.79
CA HIS A 55 -4.00 5.15 4.40
C HIS A 55 -3.09 4.32 3.49
N ILE A 56 -3.53 4.07 2.26
CA ILE A 56 -2.70 3.44 1.23
C ILE A 56 -1.88 4.53 0.55
N ILE A 57 -0.58 4.56 0.84
CA ILE A 57 0.38 5.51 0.26
C ILE A 57 0.66 5.14 -1.20
N ALA A 58 0.87 3.85 -1.45
CA ALA A 58 1.10 3.32 -2.79
C ALA A 58 0.48 1.93 -2.92
N HIS A 59 -0.08 1.65 -4.10
CA HIS A 59 -0.50 0.32 -4.49
C HIS A 59 0.03 0.04 -5.89
N LEU A 60 0.86 -0.99 -6.01
CA LEU A 60 1.40 -1.47 -7.28
C LEU A 60 0.80 -2.83 -7.58
N GLU A 61 0.23 -2.96 -8.77
CA GLU A 61 -0.39 -4.19 -9.25
C GLU A 61 0.08 -4.47 -10.69
N SER A 62 0.20 -5.74 -11.06
CA SER A 62 0.44 -6.12 -12.47
C SER A 62 -0.86 -6.01 -13.26
N VAL A 63 -0.78 -5.58 -14.53
CA VAL A 63 -1.94 -5.62 -15.43
C VAL A 63 -2.13 -7.05 -15.94
N ALA A 64 -3.34 -7.59 -15.84
CA ALA A 64 -3.62 -8.98 -16.21
C ALA A 64 -3.26 -9.28 -17.68
N GLU A 65 -3.51 -8.33 -18.57
CA GLU A 65 -3.19 -8.42 -19.99
C GLU A 65 -1.70 -8.20 -20.30
N PHE A 66 -0.95 -7.59 -19.37
CA PHE A 66 0.46 -7.21 -19.54
C PHE A 66 1.23 -7.40 -18.21
N PRO A 67 1.53 -8.65 -17.82
CA PRO A 67 2.09 -8.97 -16.50
C PRO A 67 3.52 -8.44 -16.28
N GLU A 68 4.22 -8.05 -17.35
CA GLU A 68 5.48 -7.31 -17.28
C GLU A 68 5.32 -5.82 -16.93
N LEU A 69 4.11 -5.28 -16.96
CA LEU A 69 3.80 -3.89 -16.62
C LEU A 69 3.18 -3.80 -15.23
N PHE A 70 3.84 -3.04 -14.35
CA PHE A 70 3.31 -2.66 -13.05
C PHE A 70 2.73 -1.25 -13.13
N TYR A 71 1.51 -1.09 -12.62
CA TYR A 71 0.84 0.21 -12.53
C TYR A 71 0.79 0.69 -11.08
N VAL A 72 1.09 1.96 -10.86
CA VAL A 72 0.97 2.60 -9.53
C VAL A 72 -0.40 3.25 -9.42
N ARG A 73 -1.25 2.70 -8.56
CA ARG A 73 -2.51 3.33 -8.15
C ARG A 73 -2.27 4.14 -6.88
N SER A 74 -2.33 5.46 -6.96
CA SER A 74 -2.52 6.30 -5.78
C SER A 74 -4.01 6.36 -5.46
N ILE A 75 -4.40 6.04 -4.21
CA ILE A 75 -5.76 6.30 -3.75
C ILE A 75 -5.70 7.65 -3.02
N PRO A 76 -6.21 8.74 -3.60
CA PRO A 76 -6.16 10.03 -2.94
C PRO A 76 -6.89 9.95 -1.59
N PRO A 77 -6.38 10.63 -0.55
CA PRO A 77 -6.86 10.49 0.83
C PRO A 77 -8.37 10.79 0.99
N GLU A 78 -8.94 11.57 0.06
CA GLU A 78 -10.37 11.89 0.00
C GLU A 78 -11.28 10.69 -0.29
N THR A 79 -10.82 9.67 -1.03
CA THR A 79 -11.66 8.49 -1.35
C THR A 79 -11.74 7.49 -0.19
N ALA A 80 -10.75 7.47 0.71
CA ALA A 80 -10.71 6.55 1.86
C ALA A 80 -11.65 6.98 3.01
N ALA A 81 -11.92 8.29 3.14
CA ALA A 81 -12.76 8.84 4.21
C ALA A 81 -14.26 8.62 3.99
N GLU A 82 -14.73 8.58 2.73
CA GLU A 82 -16.16 8.37 2.43
C GLU A 82 -16.60 6.90 2.55
N GLY A 83 -15.68 5.95 2.40
CA GLY A 83 -16.01 4.51 2.39
C GLY A 83 -16.25 3.87 3.77
N LEU A 84 -15.72 4.44 4.86
CA LEU A 84 -15.81 3.84 6.20
C LEU A 84 -16.97 4.39 7.06
N THR A 85 -17.48 5.58 6.75
CA THR A 85 -18.60 6.18 7.52
C THR A 85 -19.95 5.50 7.24
N ASN A 86 -20.10 4.84 6.08
CA ASN A 86 -21.39 4.26 5.65
C ASN A 86 -21.55 2.74 5.92
N ARG A 87 -20.67 2.09 6.70
CA ARG A 87 -20.75 0.63 6.94
C ARG A 87 -20.65 0.15 8.40
N LEU A 88 -20.74 1.03 9.39
CA LEU A 88 -20.97 0.60 10.77
C LEU A 88 -22.44 0.85 11.14
N PRO A 89 -23.30 -0.19 11.21
CA PRO A 89 -24.60 -0.04 11.86
C PRO A 89 -24.38 -0.09 13.38
N GLY A 90 -24.69 1.01 14.06
CA GLY A 90 -24.82 1.08 15.51
C GLY A 90 -23.71 1.86 16.22
N ALA A 91 -23.93 3.17 16.37
CA ALA A 91 -23.51 3.96 17.52
C ALA A 91 -24.74 4.71 18.04
#